data_AF-A0A0C2FTP7-F1
#
_entry.id   AF-A0A0C2FTP7-F1
#
_cell.length_a   1.000
_cell.length_b   1.000
_cell.length_c   1.000
_cell.angle_alpha   90.00
_cell.angle_beta   90.00
_cell.angle_gamma   90.00
#
_symmetry.space_group_name_H-M   'P 1'
#
loop_
_entity.id
_entity.type
_entity.pdbx_description
1 polymer ?
#
loop_
_entity_poly.entity_id
_entity_poly.type
_entity_poly.pdbx_seq_one_letter_code
_entity_poly.pdbx_strand_id
1 'polypeptide(L)'
;MSMRAAIVEHFGGPETINIVSDLPKPIIETGKQILVRVAAAGVNPVDTYIREGQYAVLPTLPYTPGRDGAGIVEEVGEDVSHVKAGDRVYFLANHTGSAAEYCLTDKKGQRVLIHGASGGVGLAAVQMAASFGAVVVGTAGTKEGIELVKKNGARDVFNHRIHGYSAEMKKIYLDGFDLILEMAAHLNLATDLDLLARNGKVAVVGSRGEVTVSPRALMTKETSVYGNYSRWSP
;
A
#
# COMPACT_ATOMS: atom_id res chain seq x y z
N MET A 1 -25.66 -13.14 -7.08
CA MET A 1 -25.29 -14.54 -6.74
C MET A 1 -24.91 -14.57 -5.26
N SER A 2 -25.19 -15.66 -4.56
CA SER A 2 -24.80 -15.84 -3.15
C SER A 2 -23.37 -16.35 -3.01
N MET A 3 -22.84 -16.31 -1.80
CA MET A 3 -21.51 -16.78 -1.41
C MET A 3 -21.54 -17.43 -0.03
N ARG A 4 -20.51 -18.23 0.27
CA ARG A 4 -20.25 -18.73 1.61
C ARG A 4 -19.27 -17.85 2.38
N ALA A 5 -19.53 -17.60 3.66
CA ALA A 5 -18.62 -16.92 4.57
C ALA A 5 -18.76 -17.39 6.01
N ALA A 6 -17.73 -17.14 6.82
CA ALA A 6 -17.80 -17.23 8.27
C ALA A 6 -18.42 -15.94 8.84
N ILE A 7 -19.33 -16.06 9.80
CA ILE A 7 -20.03 -14.94 10.44
C ILE A 7 -19.94 -15.07 11.96
N VAL A 8 -19.66 -13.96 12.61
CA VAL A 8 -19.71 -13.80 14.07
C VAL A 8 -20.85 -12.85 14.42
N GLU A 9 -21.87 -13.36 15.11
CA GLU A 9 -23.08 -12.61 15.47
C GLU A 9 -23.00 -11.95 16.86
N HIS A 10 -22.15 -12.51 17.74
CA HIS A 10 -21.86 -12.00 19.07
C HIS A 10 -20.41 -12.32 19.42
N PHE A 11 -19.77 -11.47 20.22
CA PHE A 11 -18.40 -11.71 20.66
C PHE A 11 -18.33 -12.92 21.59
N GLY A 12 -17.23 -13.67 21.52
CA GLY A 12 -17.01 -14.87 22.35
C GLY A 12 -15.88 -15.77 21.85
N GLY A 13 -15.91 -17.03 22.30
CA GLY A 13 -14.94 -18.04 21.89
C GLY A 13 -15.13 -18.50 20.45
N PRO A 14 -14.32 -19.45 19.97
CA PRO A 14 -14.38 -19.95 18.60
C PRO A 14 -15.74 -20.50 18.17
N GLU A 15 -16.56 -20.95 19.11
CA GLU A 15 -17.93 -21.45 18.92
C GLU A 15 -18.89 -20.39 18.34
N THR A 16 -18.52 -19.11 18.39
CA THR A 16 -19.32 -18.00 17.82
C THR A 16 -19.19 -17.87 16.30
N ILE A 17 -18.28 -18.62 15.66
CA ILE A 17 -18.04 -18.59 14.22
C ILE A 17 -19.01 -19.55 13.52
N ASN A 18 -19.99 -19.00 12.80
CA ASN A 18 -20.95 -19.77 12.01
C ASN A 18 -20.60 -19.70 10.52
N ILE A 19 -20.72 -20.82 9.80
CA ILE A 19 -20.58 -20.83 8.33
C ILE A 19 -21.96 -20.64 7.71
N VAL A 20 -22.14 -19.55 6.96
CA VAL A 20 -23.36 -19.25 6.21
C VAL A 20 -23.07 -19.44 4.73
N SER A 21 -23.89 -20.22 4.01
CA SER A 21 -23.64 -20.62 2.62
C SER A 21 -24.36 -19.78 1.56
N ASP A 22 -25.28 -18.91 1.96
CA ASP A 22 -26.19 -18.20 1.07
C ASP A 22 -26.19 -16.67 1.30
N LEU A 23 -25.05 -16.11 1.71
CA LEU A 23 -24.92 -14.66 1.87
C LEU A 23 -24.87 -13.94 0.53
N PRO A 24 -25.40 -12.71 0.42
CA PRO A 24 -25.22 -11.91 -0.80
C PRO A 24 -23.72 -11.65 -1.04
N LYS A 25 -23.28 -11.85 -2.28
CA LYS A 25 -21.95 -11.42 -2.71
C LYS A 25 -21.82 -9.91 -2.49
N PRO A 26 -20.72 -9.40 -1.90
CA PRO A 26 -20.46 -7.98 -1.79
C PRO A 26 -20.45 -7.31 -3.17
N ILE A 27 -20.89 -6.06 -3.20
CA ILE A 27 -20.94 -5.23 -4.41
C ILE A 27 -20.02 -4.04 -4.17
N ILE A 28 -19.29 -3.62 -5.20
CA ILE A 28 -18.44 -2.42 -5.13
C ILE A 28 -19.28 -1.22 -4.69
N GLU A 29 -18.89 -0.59 -3.58
CA GLU A 29 -19.55 0.56 -2.98
C GLU A 29 -18.87 1.87 -3.38
N THR A 30 -17.56 1.82 -3.67
CA THR A 30 -16.77 3.00 -4.09
C THR A 30 -15.89 2.69 -5.30
N GLY A 31 -15.59 3.69 -6.12
CA GLY A 31 -14.73 3.54 -7.30
C GLY A 31 -13.32 3.02 -7.01
N LYS A 32 -12.86 3.02 -5.74
CA LYS A 32 -11.51 2.61 -5.34
C LYS A 32 -11.42 1.14 -4.90
N GLN A 33 -12.56 0.48 -4.75
CA GLN A 33 -12.61 -0.90 -4.28
C GLN A 33 -12.34 -1.88 -5.42
N ILE A 34 -11.85 -3.06 -5.05
CA ILE A 34 -11.91 -4.25 -5.89
C ILE A 34 -12.68 -5.33 -5.14
N LEU A 35 -13.40 -6.16 -5.91
CA LEU A 35 -13.96 -7.40 -5.42
C LEU A 35 -12.97 -8.52 -5.70
N VAL A 36 -12.57 -9.26 -4.68
CA VAL A 36 -11.63 -10.38 -4.81
C VAL A 36 -12.37 -11.68 -4.57
N ARG A 37 -12.28 -12.62 -5.50
CA ARG A 37 -12.62 -14.02 -5.28
C ARG A 37 -11.48 -14.66 -4.48
N VAL A 38 -11.73 -14.88 -3.20
CA VAL A 38 -10.70 -15.31 -2.25
C VAL A 38 -10.34 -16.77 -2.51
N ALA A 39 -9.04 -17.04 -2.65
CA ALA A 39 -8.49 -18.38 -2.78
C ALA A 39 -7.87 -18.88 -1.46
N ALA A 40 -7.36 -17.96 -0.65
CA ALA A 40 -6.83 -18.23 0.68
C ALA A 40 -7.04 -17.01 1.60
N ALA A 41 -7.44 -17.26 2.85
CA ALA A 41 -7.56 -16.27 3.90
C ALA A 41 -6.47 -16.49 4.95
N GLY A 42 -5.87 -15.41 5.45
CA GLY A 42 -4.96 -15.48 6.59
C GLY A 42 -5.73 -15.68 7.89
N VAL A 43 -5.09 -16.34 8.86
CA VAL A 43 -5.59 -16.47 10.24
C VAL A 43 -4.51 -15.93 11.16
N ASN A 44 -4.84 -14.88 11.90
CA ASN A 44 -3.91 -14.14 12.74
C ASN A 44 -4.37 -14.14 14.21
N PRO A 45 -3.44 -14.01 15.19
CA PRO A 45 -3.82 -13.86 16.59
C PRO A 45 -4.78 -12.69 16.85
N VAL A 46 -4.67 -11.59 16.10
CA VAL A 46 -5.58 -10.45 16.24
C VAL A 46 -7.04 -10.81 15.95
N ASP A 47 -7.30 -11.80 15.09
CA ASP A 47 -8.64 -12.26 14.77
C ASP A 47 -9.30 -12.90 16.00
N THR A 48 -8.52 -13.56 16.87
CA THR A 48 -9.06 -14.14 18.12
C THR A 48 -9.43 -13.04 19.12
N TYR A 49 -8.59 -12.02 19.27
CA TYR A 49 -8.86 -10.90 20.19
C TYR A 49 -10.08 -10.09 19.75
N ILE A 50 -10.26 -9.87 18.45
CA ILE A 50 -11.43 -9.17 17.91
C ILE A 50 -12.71 -10.00 18.13
N ARG A 51 -12.69 -11.29 17.79
CA ARG A 51 -13.82 -12.20 18.00
C ARG A 51 -14.23 -12.29 19.47
N GLU A 52 -13.27 -12.31 20.38
CA GLU A 52 -13.52 -12.33 21.83
C GLU A 52 -13.99 -10.98 22.39
N GLY A 53 -14.01 -9.91 21.58
CA GLY A 53 -14.38 -8.56 22.03
C GLY A 53 -13.29 -7.86 22.84
N GLN A 54 -12.04 -8.32 22.77
CA GLN A 54 -10.90 -7.84 23.55
C GLN A 54 -9.92 -6.96 22.76
N TYR A 55 -10.37 -6.36 21.66
CA TYR A 55 -9.54 -5.50 20.82
C TYR A 55 -9.96 -4.02 20.92
N ALA A 56 -9.01 -3.11 20.71
CA ALA A 56 -9.23 -1.67 20.87
C ALA A 56 -10.29 -1.11 19.91
N VAL A 57 -10.42 -1.71 18.73
CA VAL A 57 -11.42 -1.35 17.72
C VAL A 57 -12.20 -2.60 17.35
N LEU A 58 -13.50 -2.60 17.66
CA LEU A 58 -14.39 -3.72 17.41
C LEU A 58 -15.25 -3.48 16.17
N PRO A 59 -15.51 -4.53 15.36
CA PRO A 59 -16.43 -4.44 14.22
C PRO A 59 -17.88 -4.31 14.69
N THR A 60 -18.73 -3.79 13.81
CA THR A 60 -20.18 -3.89 13.99
C THR A 60 -20.63 -5.34 13.76
N LEU A 61 -21.38 -5.90 14.70
CA LEU A 61 -21.96 -7.22 14.58
C LEU A 61 -23.26 -7.18 13.73
N PRO A 62 -23.58 -8.22 12.94
CA PRO A 62 -22.71 -9.36 12.64
C PRO A 62 -21.58 -8.96 11.66
N TYR A 63 -20.44 -9.66 11.72
CA TYR A 63 -19.32 -9.43 10.78
C TYR A 63 -18.67 -10.72 10.31
N THR A 64 -17.99 -10.62 9.17
CA THR A 64 -17.10 -11.66 8.64
C THR A 64 -15.67 -11.45 9.16
N PRO A 65 -15.03 -12.44 9.80
CA PRO A 65 -13.65 -12.33 10.26
C PRO A 65 -12.59 -12.27 9.14
N GLY A 66 -11.35 -11.94 9.54
CA GLY A 66 -10.16 -12.00 8.69
C GLY A 66 -9.83 -10.68 7.98
N ARG A 67 -8.55 -10.28 8.03
CA ARG A 67 -8.08 -9.01 7.46
C ARG A 67 -7.25 -9.17 6.19
N ASP A 68 -6.64 -10.32 5.97
CA ASP A 68 -5.72 -10.56 4.87
C ASP A 68 -6.06 -11.82 4.09
N GLY A 69 -5.60 -11.85 2.84
CA GLY A 69 -5.87 -12.97 1.95
C GLY A 69 -5.26 -12.80 0.57
N ALA A 70 -5.42 -13.83 -0.24
CA ALA A 70 -5.02 -13.84 -1.64
C ALA A 70 -6.12 -14.44 -2.51
N GLY A 71 -6.21 -13.97 -3.74
CA GLY A 71 -7.27 -14.40 -4.65
C GLY A 71 -7.13 -13.84 -6.05
N ILE A 72 -8.24 -13.87 -6.77
CA ILE A 72 -8.36 -13.33 -8.13
C ILE A 72 -9.27 -12.12 -8.08
N VAL A 73 -8.87 -11.03 -8.73
CA VAL A 73 -9.75 -9.86 -8.93
C VAL A 73 -10.94 -10.31 -9.76
N GLU A 74 -12.13 -10.16 -9.19
CA GLU A 74 -13.40 -10.47 -9.84
C GLU A 74 -13.94 -9.22 -10.56
N GLU A 75 -13.90 -8.09 -9.88
CA GLU A 75 -14.43 -6.81 -10.36
C GLU A 75 -13.57 -5.66 -9.81
N VAL A 76 -13.53 -4.55 -10.54
CA VAL A 76 -12.78 -3.33 -10.15
C VAL A 76 -13.71 -2.12 -10.20
N GLY A 77 -13.56 -1.21 -9.25
CA GLY A 77 -14.28 0.06 -9.25
C GLY A 77 -13.75 1.00 -10.32
N GLU A 78 -14.53 2.03 -10.65
CA GLU A 78 -14.25 2.98 -11.74
C GLU A 78 -12.91 3.74 -11.60
N ASP A 79 -12.41 3.94 -10.38
CA ASP A 79 -11.14 4.62 -10.12
C ASP A 79 -9.93 3.66 -10.09
N VAL A 80 -10.16 2.35 -10.18
CA VAL A 80 -9.10 1.35 -10.15
C VAL A 80 -8.54 1.12 -11.55
N SER A 81 -7.31 1.57 -11.76
CA SER A 81 -6.60 1.48 -13.06
C SER A 81 -5.35 0.59 -13.06
N HIS A 82 -4.93 0.07 -11.91
CA HIS A 82 -3.64 -0.61 -11.72
C HIS A 82 -3.78 -2.14 -11.53
N VAL A 83 -5.01 -2.64 -11.45
CA VAL A 83 -5.37 -4.07 -11.54
C VAL A 83 -6.64 -4.20 -12.37
N LYS A 84 -6.88 -5.39 -12.94
CA LYS A 84 -8.10 -5.71 -13.70
C LYS A 84 -8.65 -7.08 -13.29
N ALA A 85 -9.90 -7.36 -13.66
CA ALA A 85 -10.49 -8.67 -13.50
C ALA A 85 -9.59 -9.78 -14.09
N GLY A 86 -9.44 -10.87 -13.34
CA GLY A 86 -8.54 -11.99 -13.64
C GLY A 86 -7.14 -11.87 -13.04
N ASP A 87 -6.72 -10.70 -12.55
CA ASP A 87 -5.39 -10.55 -11.93
C ASP A 87 -5.33 -11.29 -10.59
N ARG A 88 -4.16 -11.88 -10.28
CA ARG A 88 -3.87 -12.47 -8.98
C ARG A 88 -3.46 -11.37 -8.02
N VAL A 89 -4.09 -11.31 -6.84
CA VAL A 89 -3.79 -10.28 -5.83
C VAL A 89 -3.61 -10.89 -4.46
N TYR A 90 -2.69 -10.30 -3.70
CA TYR A 90 -2.68 -10.35 -2.24
C TYR A 90 -3.22 -9.02 -1.71
N PHE A 91 -3.92 -9.07 -0.59
CA PHE A 91 -4.48 -7.90 0.08
C PHE A 91 -4.33 -7.98 1.60
N LEU A 92 -4.18 -6.81 2.20
CA LEU A 92 -4.15 -6.55 3.63
C LEU A 92 -5.21 -5.50 3.91
N ALA A 93 -5.94 -5.65 5.00
CA ALA A 93 -7.11 -4.83 5.32
C ALA A 93 -8.21 -4.92 4.24
N ASN A 94 -9.44 -5.09 4.68
CA ASN A 94 -10.57 -5.26 3.81
C ASN A 94 -11.83 -4.77 4.52
N HIS A 95 -12.91 -4.65 3.77
CA HIS A 95 -14.18 -4.07 4.24
C HIS A 95 -15.18 -5.13 4.67
N THR A 96 -15.10 -6.36 4.14
CA THR A 96 -16.17 -7.37 4.28
C THR A 96 -15.72 -8.72 4.82
N GLY A 97 -14.50 -8.81 5.35
CA GLY A 97 -13.86 -10.01 5.89
C GLY A 97 -13.26 -10.92 4.82
N SER A 98 -12.08 -11.47 5.09
CA SER A 98 -11.39 -12.42 4.18
C SER A 98 -11.78 -13.88 4.41
N ALA A 99 -12.42 -14.22 5.53
CA ALA A 99 -12.98 -15.56 5.79
C ALA A 99 -14.30 -15.79 5.01
N ALA A 100 -14.28 -15.51 3.71
CA ALA A 100 -15.40 -15.57 2.78
C ALA A 100 -14.92 -15.99 1.38
N GLU A 101 -15.83 -16.41 0.50
CA GLU A 101 -15.50 -16.68 -0.90
C GLU A 101 -15.25 -15.39 -1.70
N TYR A 102 -15.83 -14.26 -1.28
CA TYR A 102 -15.60 -12.94 -1.86
C TYR A 102 -15.38 -11.88 -0.80
N CYS A 103 -14.50 -10.93 -1.09
CA CYS A 103 -14.12 -9.87 -0.18
C CYS A 103 -13.93 -8.54 -0.93
N LEU A 104 -14.45 -7.44 -0.37
CA LEU A 104 -14.12 -6.09 -0.83
C LEU A 104 -12.88 -5.58 -0.12
N THR A 105 -11.93 -5.09 -0.88
CA THR A 105 -10.74 -4.40 -0.35
C THR A 105 -10.49 -3.14 -1.17
N ASP A 106 -9.94 -2.11 -0.55
CA ASP A 106 -9.40 -0.99 -1.30
C ASP A 106 -8.12 -1.47 -1.98
N LYS A 107 -8.12 -1.54 -3.31
CA LYS A 107 -6.84 -1.59 -4.01
C LYS A 107 -6.39 -0.16 -4.23
N LYS A 108 -5.62 0.36 -3.29
CA LYS A 108 -4.62 1.38 -3.61
C LYS A 108 -3.37 0.63 -4.05
N GLY A 109 -2.94 0.81 -5.30
CA GLY A 109 -1.57 0.46 -5.67
C GLY A 109 -0.63 1.19 -4.72
N GLN A 110 0.35 0.47 -4.15
CA GLN A 110 1.32 1.11 -3.24
C GLN A 110 1.92 2.31 -3.96
N ARG A 111 1.87 3.47 -3.32
CA ARG A 111 2.48 4.69 -3.85
C ARG A 111 3.95 4.66 -3.47
N VAL A 112 4.79 4.56 -4.50
CA VAL A 112 6.24 4.50 -4.33
C VAL A 112 6.83 5.77 -4.92
N LEU A 113 7.52 6.55 -4.09
CA LEU A 113 8.36 7.65 -4.55
C LEU A 113 9.78 7.15 -4.73
N ILE A 114 10.36 7.40 -5.89
CA ILE A 114 11.73 7.03 -6.22
C ILE A 114 12.52 8.31 -6.47
N HIS A 115 13.35 8.71 -5.50
CA HIS A 115 14.27 9.82 -5.68
C HIS A 115 15.43 9.42 -6.59
N GLY A 116 15.88 10.34 -7.45
CA GLY A 116 16.95 10.04 -8.41
C GLY A 116 16.57 8.95 -9.42
N ALA A 117 15.29 8.90 -9.82
CA ALA A 117 14.69 7.87 -10.65
C ALA A 117 15.35 7.71 -12.03
N SER A 118 16.01 8.74 -12.56
CA SER A 118 16.69 8.66 -13.86
C SER A 118 18.09 8.02 -13.80
N GLY A 119 18.61 7.69 -12.61
CA GLY A 119 19.87 6.96 -12.45
C GLY A 119 19.70 5.45 -12.61
N GLY A 120 20.81 4.69 -12.63
CA GLY A 120 20.76 3.23 -12.87
C GLY A 120 19.88 2.47 -11.88
N VAL A 121 20.07 2.67 -10.57
CA VAL A 121 19.24 2.04 -9.52
C VAL A 121 17.81 2.57 -9.56
N GLY A 122 17.65 3.88 -9.75
CA GLY A 122 16.34 4.51 -9.84
C GLY A 122 15.49 3.95 -10.97
N LEU A 123 16.06 3.78 -12.17
CA LEU A 123 15.35 3.30 -13.34
C LEU A 123 14.95 1.83 -13.19
N ALA A 124 15.83 1.00 -12.63
CA ALA A 124 15.51 -0.38 -12.27
C ALA A 124 14.36 -0.44 -11.25
N ALA A 125 14.40 0.40 -10.22
CA ALA A 125 13.35 0.48 -9.22
C ALA A 125 12.00 0.94 -9.81
N VAL A 126 12.01 1.90 -10.74
CA VAL A 126 10.80 2.35 -11.46
C VAL A 126 10.18 1.19 -12.23
N GLN A 127 10.97 0.48 -13.04
CA GLN A 127 10.49 -0.64 -13.84
C GLN A 127 9.94 -1.77 -12.94
N MET A 128 10.66 -2.12 -11.88
CA MET A 128 10.22 -3.13 -10.93
C MET A 128 8.90 -2.72 -10.26
N ALA A 129 8.85 -1.55 -9.62
CA ALA A 129 7.66 -1.09 -8.92
C ALA A 129 6.44 -1.00 -9.86
N ALA A 130 6.62 -0.47 -11.06
CA ALA A 130 5.56 -0.42 -12.07
C ALA A 130 5.09 -1.82 -12.49
N SER A 131 6.01 -2.78 -12.68
CA SER A 131 5.66 -4.17 -13.01
C SER A 131 4.87 -4.88 -11.90
N PHE A 132 5.01 -4.44 -10.65
CA PHE A 132 4.23 -4.92 -9.51
C PHE A 132 2.91 -4.15 -9.29
N GLY A 133 2.53 -3.24 -10.20
CA GLY A 133 1.28 -2.48 -10.12
C GLY A 133 1.30 -1.35 -9.09
N ALA A 134 2.48 -0.88 -8.68
CA ALA A 134 2.62 0.29 -7.83
C ALA A 134 2.28 1.59 -8.58
N VAL A 135 1.77 2.59 -7.86
CA VAL A 135 1.70 3.96 -8.37
C VAL A 135 3.07 4.58 -8.17
N VAL A 136 3.88 4.58 -9.22
CA VAL A 136 5.27 5.05 -9.18
C VAL A 136 5.34 6.54 -9.45
N VAL A 137 5.98 7.28 -8.55
CA VAL A 137 6.35 8.69 -8.73
C VAL A 137 7.86 8.80 -8.70
N GLY A 138 8.43 9.48 -9.69
CA GLY A 138 9.87 9.66 -9.80
C GLY A 138 10.32 11.10 -9.57
N THR A 139 11.61 11.28 -9.27
CA THR A 139 12.27 12.58 -9.46
C THR A 139 13.47 12.48 -10.40
N ALA A 140 13.66 13.49 -11.24
CA ALA A 140 14.79 13.61 -12.17
C ALA A 140 15.23 15.08 -12.31
N GLY A 141 16.45 15.34 -12.76
CA GLY A 141 17.02 16.70 -12.79
C GLY A 141 17.02 17.39 -14.16
N THR A 142 16.69 16.65 -15.24
CA THR A 142 16.69 17.15 -16.62
C THR A 142 15.42 16.72 -17.34
N LYS A 143 15.09 17.39 -18.45
CA LYS A 143 13.93 17.05 -19.27
C LYS A 143 14.04 15.62 -19.82
N GLU A 144 15.23 15.23 -20.28
CA GLU A 144 15.51 13.90 -20.80
C GLU A 144 15.36 12.84 -19.70
N GLY A 145 15.82 13.13 -18.48
CA GLY A 145 15.64 12.24 -17.33
C GLY A 145 14.17 12.08 -16.95
N ILE A 146 13.38 13.15 -17.03
CA ILE A 146 11.93 13.11 -16.77
C ILE A 146 11.23 12.19 -17.79
N GLU A 147 11.49 12.40 -19.08
CA GLU A 147 10.89 11.59 -20.14
C GLU A 147 11.34 10.12 -20.07
N LEU A 148 12.62 9.88 -19.74
CA LEU A 148 13.13 8.53 -19.52
C LEU A 148 12.35 7.82 -18.40
N VAL A 149 12.16 8.48 -17.26
CA VAL A 149 11.47 7.88 -16.10
C VAL A 149 10.00 7.60 -16.40
N LYS A 150 9.30 8.54 -17.07
CA LYS A 150 7.91 8.33 -17.52
C LYS A 150 7.79 7.14 -18.46
N LYS A 151 8.67 7.06 -19.48
CA LYS A 151 8.70 5.95 -20.45
C LYS A 151 8.87 4.58 -19.80
N ASN A 152 9.45 4.51 -18.61
CA ASN A 152 9.76 3.27 -17.90
C ASN A 152 8.74 2.89 -16.82
N GLY A 153 7.61 3.61 -16.71
CA GLY A 153 6.47 3.18 -15.88
C GLY A 153 6.14 4.11 -14.70
N ALA A 154 6.83 5.25 -14.55
CA ALA A 154 6.40 6.26 -13.59
C ALA A 154 5.13 6.97 -14.08
N ARG A 155 4.14 7.08 -13.19
CA ARG A 155 2.90 7.85 -13.41
C ARG A 155 3.20 9.34 -13.51
N ASP A 156 3.90 9.87 -12.51
CA ASP A 156 4.30 11.28 -12.43
C ASP A 156 5.79 11.39 -12.17
N VAL A 157 6.40 12.47 -12.68
CA VAL A 157 7.82 12.75 -12.46
C VAL A 157 8.02 14.23 -12.19
N PHE A 158 8.71 14.53 -11.09
CA PHE A 158 8.99 15.89 -10.63
C PHE A 158 10.44 16.27 -10.88
N ASN A 159 10.67 17.52 -11.27
CA ASN A 159 12.03 18.03 -11.39
C ASN A 159 12.56 18.45 -10.01
N HIS A 160 13.46 17.67 -9.42
CA HIS A 160 14.02 17.96 -8.09
C HIS A 160 14.93 19.20 -8.04
N ARG A 161 15.24 19.83 -9.19
CA ARG A 161 15.96 21.11 -9.26
C ARG A 161 15.04 22.33 -9.15
N ILE A 162 13.73 22.14 -9.24
CA ILE A 162 12.75 23.22 -9.09
C ILE A 162 12.45 23.42 -7.61
N HIS A 163 12.60 24.65 -7.13
CA HIS A 163 12.27 24.98 -5.75
C HIS A 163 10.78 24.70 -5.45
N GLY A 164 10.50 24.04 -4.33
CA GLY A 164 9.12 23.74 -3.91
C GLY A 164 8.46 22.53 -4.60
N TYR A 165 9.18 21.74 -5.39
CA TYR A 165 8.60 20.56 -6.07
C TYR A 165 7.91 19.56 -5.11
N SER A 166 8.42 19.42 -3.88
CA SER A 166 7.83 18.56 -2.85
C SER A 166 6.49 19.08 -2.32
N ALA A 167 6.30 20.40 -2.29
CA ALA A 167 5.03 21.01 -1.93
C ALA A 167 3.95 20.75 -3.00
N GLU A 168 4.32 20.84 -4.28
CA GLU A 168 3.44 20.46 -5.40
C GLU A 168 3.10 18.97 -5.34
N MET A 169 4.10 18.12 -5.09
CA MET A 169 3.88 16.69 -4.89
C MET A 169 2.87 16.42 -3.77
N LYS A 170 2.99 17.12 -2.63
CA LYS A 170 2.07 16.96 -1.49
C LYS A 170 0.63 17.37 -1.79
N LYS A 171 0.41 18.37 -2.66
CA LYS A 171 -0.93 18.77 -3.10
C LYS A 171 -1.63 17.69 -3.94
N ILE A 172 -0.85 16.94 -4.72
CA ILE A 172 -1.34 15.86 -5.58
C ILE A 172 -1.50 14.56 -4.77
N TYR A 173 -0.54 14.25 -3.91
CA TYR A 173 -0.44 13.02 -3.13
C TYR A 173 -0.80 13.26 -1.66
N LEU A 174 -2.04 13.67 -1.40
CA LEU A 174 -2.51 14.09 -0.07
C LEU A 174 -2.34 13.03 1.03
N ASP A 175 -2.56 11.74 0.72
CA ASP A 175 -2.37 10.66 1.70
C ASP A 175 -0.95 10.09 1.73
N GLY A 176 0.01 10.76 1.07
CA GLY A 176 1.44 10.43 1.11
C GLY A 176 1.85 9.14 0.37
N PHE A 177 3.11 8.76 0.55
CA PHE A 177 3.74 7.58 -0.06
C PHE A 177 3.88 6.42 0.93
N ASP A 178 3.57 5.21 0.46
CA ASP A 178 3.70 3.99 1.26
C ASP A 178 5.18 3.57 1.36
N LEU A 179 5.96 3.86 0.32
CA LEU A 179 7.40 3.63 0.27
C LEU A 179 8.11 4.80 -0.44
N ILE A 180 9.23 5.24 0.13
CA ILE A 180 10.17 6.16 -0.52
C ILE A 180 11.51 5.45 -0.65
N LEU A 181 12.03 5.36 -1.87
CA LEU A 181 13.37 4.86 -2.15
C LEU A 181 14.32 6.05 -2.31
N GLU A 182 15.20 6.23 -1.33
CA GLU A 182 15.97 7.46 -1.17
C GLU A 182 17.45 7.27 -1.56
N MET A 183 17.89 8.02 -2.58
CA MET A 183 19.25 7.93 -3.15
C MET A 183 20.22 9.00 -2.61
N ALA A 184 19.70 10.02 -1.95
CA ALA A 184 20.42 11.17 -1.44
C ALA A 184 19.85 11.64 -0.09
N ALA A 185 19.80 10.74 0.90
CA ALA A 185 19.12 10.99 2.19
C ALA A 185 19.64 12.23 2.94
N HIS A 186 20.95 12.53 2.85
CA HIS A 186 21.54 13.79 3.33
C HIS A 186 20.83 15.07 2.86
N LEU A 187 20.12 15.04 1.72
CA LEU A 187 19.36 16.16 1.17
C LEU A 187 17.87 16.05 1.46
N ASN A 188 17.29 14.85 1.35
CA ASN A 188 15.84 14.69 1.25
C ASN A 188 15.16 14.11 2.49
N LEU A 189 15.88 13.44 3.39
CA LEU A 189 15.25 12.59 4.41
C LEU A 189 14.22 13.34 5.27
N ALA A 190 14.48 14.59 5.66
CA ALA A 190 13.51 15.40 6.39
C ALA A 190 12.21 15.63 5.61
N THR A 191 12.31 15.88 4.31
CA THR A 191 11.15 16.05 3.41
C THR A 191 10.46 14.71 3.16
N ASP A 192 11.22 13.62 3.04
CA ASP A 192 10.67 12.27 2.83
C ASP A 192 9.73 11.89 3.99
N LEU A 193 10.16 12.16 5.23
CA LEU A 193 9.33 11.93 6.41
C LEU A 193 8.01 12.70 6.36
N ASP A 194 7.98 13.90 5.77
CA ASP A 194 6.75 14.68 5.59
C ASP A 194 5.85 14.14 4.48
N LEU A 195 6.44 13.50 3.46
CA LEU A 195 5.75 12.94 2.29
C LEU A 195 5.20 11.53 2.53
N LEU A 196 5.63 10.82 3.58
CA LEU A 196 5.12 9.48 3.88
C LEU A 196 3.63 9.45 4.24
N ALA A 197 2.97 8.38 3.82
CA ALA A 197 1.68 7.94 4.34
C ALA A 197 1.80 7.46 5.79
N ARG A 198 0.68 7.25 6.49
CA ARG A 198 0.68 6.52 7.77
C ARG A 198 1.23 5.11 7.54
N ASN A 199 2.11 4.64 8.43
CA ASN A 199 2.87 3.40 8.31
C ASN A 199 3.83 3.33 7.10
N GLY A 200 4.05 4.46 6.43
CA GLY A 200 4.97 4.55 5.30
C GLY A 200 6.43 4.31 5.71
N LYS A 201 7.26 3.97 4.72
CA LYS A 201 8.66 3.64 4.97
C LYS A 201 9.61 4.40 4.04
N VAL A 202 10.76 4.84 4.57
CA VAL A 202 11.90 5.26 3.75
C VAL A 202 12.96 4.16 3.74
N ALA A 203 13.32 3.71 2.55
CA ALA A 203 14.47 2.85 2.30
C ALA A 203 15.65 3.72 1.86
N VAL A 204 16.63 3.91 2.75
CA VAL A 204 17.84 4.69 2.46
C VAL A 204 18.81 3.82 1.67
N VAL A 205 18.99 4.16 0.39
CA VAL A 205 19.92 3.50 -0.54
C VAL A 205 21.23 4.29 -0.64
N GLY A 206 21.16 5.62 -0.59
CA GLY A 206 22.33 6.47 -0.75
C GLY A 206 22.31 7.68 0.17
N SER A 207 23.49 8.02 0.70
CA SER A 207 23.74 9.27 1.41
C SER A 207 25.21 9.66 1.26
N ARG A 208 25.49 10.97 1.25
CA ARG A 208 26.85 11.54 1.15
C ARG A 208 27.17 12.54 2.26
N GLY A 209 26.34 12.57 3.31
CA GLY A 209 26.49 13.51 4.41
C GLY A 209 25.47 13.26 5.51
N GLU A 210 25.49 14.16 6.50
CA GLU A 210 24.53 14.18 7.59
C GLU A 210 23.23 14.88 7.19
N VAL A 211 22.17 14.62 7.94
CA VAL A 211 20.87 15.30 7.82
C VAL A 211 20.24 15.44 9.19
N THR A 212 19.66 16.61 9.45
CA THR A 212 18.83 16.83 10.64
C THR A 212 17.40 16.44 10.33
N VAL A 213 16.81 15.56 11.13
CA VAL A 213 15.42 15.14 11.03
C VAL A 213 14.71 15.33 12.37
N SER A 214 13.40 15.53 12.34
CA SER A 214 12.56 15.55 13.53
C SER A 214 12.06 14.14 13.84
N PRO A 215 12.44 13.51 14.98
CA PRO A 215 11.89 12.20 15.35
C PRO A 215 10.37 12.21 15.53
N ARG A 216 9.78 13.38 15.82
CA ARG A 216 8.33 13.54 15.89
C ARG A 216 7.64 13.22 14.57
N ALA A 217 8.27 13.50 13.43
CA ALA A 217 7.74 13.18 12.11
C ALA A 217 7.60 11.66 11.90
N LEU A 218 8.45 10.86 12.56
CA LEU A 218 8.34 9.40 12.56
C LEU A 218 7.15 8.92 13.40
N MET A 219 7.00 9.51 14.60
CA MET A 219 6.00 9.09 15.57
C MET A 219 4.56 9.40 15.12
N THR A 220 4.31 10.57 14.54
CA THR A 220 2.94 11.02 14.23
C THR A 220 2.25 10.15 13.18
N LYS A 221 3.04 9.56 12.27
CA LYS A 221 2.58 8.71 11.18
C LYS A 221 3.00 7.25 11.34
N GLU A 222 3.62 6.87 12.46
CA GLU A 222 4.09 5.50 12.72
C GLU A 222 4.99 4.96 11.61
N THR A 223 5.84 5.83 11.06
CA THR A 223 6.68 5.52 9.90
C THR A 223 8.02 4.94 10.29
N SER A 224 8.68 4.26 9.36
CA SER A 224 10.01 3.66 9.57
C SER A 224 11.05 4.18 8.58
N VAL A 225 12.30 4.29 9.02
CA VAL A 225 13.46 4.53 8.16
C VAL A 225 14.41 3.35 8.36
N TYR A 226 14.86 2.75 7.26
CA TYR A 226 15.83 1.67 7.31
C TYR A 226 16.89 1.83 6.21
N GLY A 227 18.12 1.46 6.52
CA GLY A 227 19.22 1.43 5.56
C GLY A 227 19.21 0.15 4.73
N ASN A 228 19.49 0.26 3.44
CA ASN A 228 19.74 -0.89 2.58
C ASN A 228 21.16 -0.79 2.03
N TYR A 229 22.00 -1.74 2.40
CA TYR A 229 23.38 -1.80 1.97
C TYR A 229 23.64 -3.14 1.29
N SER A 230 23.78 -3.12 -0.03
CA SER A 230 24.24 -4.28 -0.78
C SER A 230 25.74 -4.45 -0.55
N ARG A 231 26.12 -5.39 0.32
CA ARG A 231 27.49 -5.92 0.29
C ARG A 231 27.66 -6.72 -0.99
N TRP A 232 28.39 -6.16 -1.94
CA TRP A 232 28.98 -6.96 -3.01
C TRP A 232 30.17 -7.70 -2.39
N SER A 233 29.97 -8.96 -2.00
CA SER A 233 31.09 -9.84 -1.71
C SER A 233 31.64 -10.31 -3.06
N PRO A 234 32.89 -9.96 -3.41
CA PRO A 234 33.51 -10.42 -4.66
C PRO A 234 33.68 -11.94 -4.71
#